data_AF-A0A7X8D3J5-F1
#
_entry.id   AF-A0A7X8D3J5-F1
#
_cell.length_a   1.000
_cell.length_b   1.000
_cell.length_c   1.000
_cell.angle_alpha   90.00
_cell.angle_beta   90.00
_cell.angle_gamma   90.00
#
_symmetry.space_group_name_H-M   'P 1'
#
loop_
_entity.id
_entity.type
_entity.pdbx_description
1 polymer ?
#
loop_
_entity_poly.entity_id
_entity_poly.type
_entity_poly.pdbx_seq_one_letter_code
_entity_poly.pdbx_strand_id
1 'polypeptide(L)'
;ETALDGKQMKMVNPIFLDELRRKKLYSDKLLDDIQNNNGSIQDLPLPEDMRRVFVVAHDVTPERHVKMQAAFQKHVELSVSKTVNLPHSATTKDVANVFVLAYYSGCKGITVYRDRSRDDQVLSCQIGCETC
;
A
#
# COMPACT_ATOMS: atom_id res chain seq x y z
N GLU A 1 13.12 -2.18 3.76
CA GLU A 1 14.11 -2.58 2.72
C GLU A 1 14.68 -3.93 3.14
N THR A 2 14.53 -4.98 2.32
CA THR A 2 15.31 -6.21 2.52
C THR A 2 16.69 -5.96 1.91
N ALA A 3 17.62 -5.48 2.75
CA ALA A 3 19.02 -5.38 2.37
C ALA A 3 19.60 -6.80 2.20
N LEU A 4 20.57 -6.90 1.30
CA LEU A 4 21.50 -8.02 1.21
C LEU A 4 21.93 -8.45 2.62
N ASP A 5 22.00 -9.77 2.88
CA ASP A 5 22.54 -10.39 4.12
C ASP A 5 21.55 -10.73 5.25
N GLY A 6 20.25 -10.91 4.96
CA GLY A 6 19.31 -11.57 5.89
C GLY A 6 18.91 -10.76 7.13
N LYS A 7 19.33 -9.50 7.23
CA LYS A 7 19.02 -8.61 8.36
C LYS A 7 17.75 -7.80 8.06
N GLN A 8 16.67 -8.06 8.80
CA GLN A 8 15.42 -7.31 8.66
C GLN A 8 15.59 -5.87 9.18
N MET A 9 15.48 -4.88 8.30
CA MET A 9 15.47 -3.46 8.66
C MET A 9 14.05 -2.91 8.63
N LYS A 10 13.54 -2.52 9.81
CA LYS A 10 12.24 -1.85 9.95
C LYS A 10 12.38 -0.41 9.44
N MET A 11 11.66 -0.09 8.36
CA MET A 11 11.58 1.26 7.82
C MET A 11 10.21 1.85 8.17
N VAL A 12 10.20 2.92 8.96
CA VAL A 12 8.98 3.61 9.37
C VAL A 12 9.03 5.05 8.84
N ASN A 13 7.89 5.58 8.43
CA ASN A 13 7.79 6.97 8.00
C ASN A 13 8.21 7.91 9.17
N PRO A 14 9.24 8.76 9.00
CA PRO A 14 9.72 9.64 10.07
C PRO A 14 8.64 10.62 10.56
N ILE A 15 7.79 11.12 9.66
CA ILE A 15 6.68 12.04 10.01
C ILE A 15 5.66 11.34 10.90
N PHE A 16 5.40 10.05 10.64
CA PHE A 16 4.50 9.25 11.46
C PHE A 16 5.07 9.03 12.88
N LEU A 17 6.36 8.74 12.99
CA LEU A 17 7.05 8.59 14.28
C LEU A 17 7.03 9.89 15.09
N ASP A 18 7.29 11.03 14.44
CA ASP A 18 7.28 12.33 15.09
C ASP A 18 5.88 12.68 15.61
N GLU A 19 4.83 12.36 14.83
CA GLU A 19 3.45 12.59 15.23
C GLU A 19 3.01 11.68 16.39
N LEU A 20 3.42 10.41 16.40
CA LEU A 20 3.20 9.49 17.52
C LEU A 20 3.87 9.99 18.80
N ARG A 21 5.11 10.49 18.71
CA ARG A 21 5.84 11.07 19.84
C ARG A 21 5.17 12.34 20.35
N ARG A 22 4.76 13.23 19.44
CA ARG A 22 4.05 14.47 19.77
C ARG A 22 2.76 14.22 20.54
N LYS A 23 2.01 13.19 20.16
CA LYS A 23 0.76 12.77 20.82
C LYS A 23 0.96 11.82 22.01
N LYS A 24 2.21 11.45 22.33
CA LYS A 24 2.57 10.49 23.39
C LYS A 24 1.90 9.10 23.22
N LEU A 25 1.72 8.68 21.96
CA LEU A 25 1.12 7.40 21.59
C LEU A 25 2.16 6.37 21.12
N TYR A 26 3.44 6.74 21.12
CA TYR A 26 4.52 5.85 20.71
C TYR A 26 4.65 4.65 21.65
N SER A 27 4.66 3.45 21.07
CA SER A 27 4.92 2.18 21.76
C SER A 27 5.54 1.20 20.77
N ASP A 28 6.55 0.43 21.19
CA ASP A 28 7.17 -0.56 20.31
C ASP A 28 6.16 -1.65 19.92
N LYS A 29 5.24 -2.00 20.83
CA LYS A 29 4.14 -2.92 20.54
C LYS A 29 3.21 -2.39 19.44
N LEU A 30 2.96 -1.08 19.42
CA LEU A 30 2.12 -0.47 18.38
C LEU A 30 2.79 -0.60 17.01
N LEU A 31 4.12 -0.44 16.92
CA LEU A 31 4.83 -0.63 15.65
C LEU A 31 4.76 -2.07 15.16
N ASP A 32 4.84 -3.04 16.07
CA ASP A 32 4.68 -4.46 15.74
C ASP A 32 3.24 -4.78 15.28
N ASP A 33 2.23 -4.23 15.96
CA ASP A 33 0.82 -4.36 15.58
C ASP A 33 0.56 -3.76 14.18
N ILE A 34 1.16 -2.61 13.88
CA ILE A 34 1.08 -1.97 12.55
C ILE A 34 1.75 -2.84 11.48
N GLN A 35 2.91 -3.42 11.79
CA GLN A 35 3.62 -4.31 10.87
C GLN A 35 2.77 -5.55 10.55
N ASN A 36 2.15 -6.14 11.57
CA ASN A 36 1.25 -7.28 11.38
C ASN A 36 -0.03 -6.92 10.60
N ASN A 37 -0.43 -5.64 10.62
CA ASN A 37 -1.57 -5.12 9.85
C ASN A 37 -1.18 -4.52 8.50
N ASN A 38 -0.18 -5.09 7.81
CA ASN A 38 0.30 -4.64 6.50
C ASN A 38 0.73 -3.16 6.45
N GLY A 39 1.18 -2.60 7.58
CA GLY A 39 1.55 -1.19 7.70
C GLY A 39 0.37 -0.23 7.87
N SER A 40 -0.87 -0.74 7.94
CA SER A 40 -2.08 0.08 8.05
C SER A 40 -2.45 0.37 9.51
N ILE A 41 -2.89 1.59 9.75
CA ILE A 41 -3.37 2.05 11.07
C ILE A 41 -4.91 2.17 11.14
N GLN A 42 -5.64 1.81 10.09
CA GLN A 42 -7.08 2.08 9.99
C GLN A 42 -7.89 1.35 11.07
N ASP A 43 -7.48 0.12 11.41
CA ASP A 43 -8.16 -0.76 12.37
C ASP A 43 -7.61 -0.65 13.80
N LEU A 44 -6.65 0.25 14.03
CA LEU A 44 -6.03 0.45 15.33
C LEU A 44 -6.74 1.55 16.14
N PRO A 45 -6.68 1.51 17.49
CA PRO A 45 -7.29 2.51 18.37
C PRO A 45 -6.46 3.82 18.38
N LEU A 46 -6.22 4.39 17.20
CA LEU A 46 -5.51 5.64 17.01
C LEU A 46 -6.47 6.78 16.65
N PRO A 47 -6.11 8.03 16.96
CA PRO A 47 -6.90 9.21 16.64
C PRO A 47 -7.33 9.25 15.16
N GLU A 48 -8.57 9.67 14.90
CA GLU A 48 -9.15 9.72 13.55
C GLU A 48 -8.36 10.65 12.61
N ASP A 49 -7.83 11.76 13.14
CA ASP A 49 -7.02 12.70 12.37
C ASP A 49 -5.74 12.04 11.83
N MET A 50 -5.12 11.15 12.61
CA MET A 50 -3.98 10.35 12.15
C MET A 50 -4.42 9.30 11.12
N ARG A 51 -5.48 8.53 11.40
CA ARG A 51 -5.98 7.50 10.48
C ARG A 51 -6.33 8.06 9.10
N ARG A 52 -6.89 9.26 9.06
CA ARG A 52 -7.21 9.95 7.81
C ARG A 52 -5.97 10.34 6.99
N VAL A 53 -4.86 10.68 7.64
CA VAL A 53 -3.63 11.19 6.98
C VAL A 53 -2.69 10.06 6.59
N PHE A 54 -2.45 9.11 7.50
CA PHE A 54 -1.50 8.01 7.29
C PHE A 54 -2.18 6.78 6.71
N VAL A 55 -2.79 6.95 5.53
CA VAL A 55 -3.31 5.85 4.72
C VAL A 55 -2.17 5.20 3.92
N VAL A 56 -2.17 3.87 3.84
CA VAL A 56 -1.23 3.13 2.99
C VAL A 56 -1.86 2.75 1.66
N ALA A 57 -1.04 2.35 0.69
CA ALA A 57 -1.53 2.02 -0.65
C ALA A 57 -2.54 0.86 -0.67
N HIS A 58 -2.45 -0.06 0.30
CA HIS A 58 -3.39 -1.18 0.49
C HIS A 58 -4.74 -0.75 1.08
N ASP A 59 -4.83 0.41 1.73
CA ASP A 59 -6.10 0.96 2.25
C ASP A 59 -6.95 1.57 1.12
N VAL A 60 -6.35 1.85 -0.03
CA VAL A 60 -7.01 2.49 -1.16
C VAL A 60 -7.56 1.41 -2.10
N THR A 61 -8.88 1.43 -2.30
CA THR A 61 -9.57 0.50 -3.21
C THR A 61 -9.04 0.61 -4.65
N PRO A 62 -9.06 -0.49 -5.43
CA PRO A 62 -8.57 -0.50 -6.82
C PRO A 62 -9.24 0.55 -7.72
N GLU A 63 -10.52 0.83 -7.52
CA GLU A 63 -11.28 1.81 -8.28
C GLU A 63 -10.81 3.24 -7.98
N ARG A 64 -10.59 3.56 -6.71
CA ARG A 64 -10.01 4.86 -6.30
C ARG A 64 -8.61 5.04 -6.85
N HIS A 65 -7.83 3.97 -6.87
CA HIS A 65 -6.53 3.93 -7.51
C HIS A 65 -6.63 4.31 -9.00
N VAL A 66 -7.55 3.73 -9.76
CA VAL A 66 -7.75 4.06 -11.19
C VAL A 66 -8.21 5.51 -11.35
N LYS A 67 -9.20 5.95 -10.56
CA LYS A 67 -9.72 7.33 -10.61
C LYS A 67 -8.64 8.38 -10.35
N MET A 68 -7.74 8.10 -9.40
CA MET A 68 -6.60 8.97 -9.13
C MET A 68 -5.70 9.09 -10.36
N GLN A 69 -5.36 7.97 -11.00
CA GLN A 69 -4.56 7.98 -12.22
C GLN A 69 -5.25 8.73 -13.36
N ALA A 70 -6.55 8.48 -13.55
CA ALA A 70 -7.35 9.11 -14.59
C ALA A 70 -7.44 10.64 -14.41
N ALA A 71 -7.48 11.12 -13.16
CA ALA A 71 -7.46 12.55 -12.87
C ALA A 71 -6.16 13.20 -13.39
N PHE A 72 -5.00 12.59 -13.15
CA PHE A 72 -3.73 13.08 -13.67
C PHE A 72 -3.57 12.87 -15.18
N GLN A 73 -4.09 11.77 -15.72
CA GLN A 73 -3.97 11.41 -17.13
C GLN A 73 -4.52 12.50 -18.07
N LYS A 74 -5.54 13.25 -17.63
CA LYS A 74 -6.14 14.37 -18.37
C LYS A 74 -5.17 15.51 -18.64
N HIS A 75 -4.09 15.60 -17.87
CA HIS A 75 -3.13 16.71 -17.91
C HIS A 75 -1.75 16.29 -18.39
N VAL A 76 -1.59 15.04 -18.89
CA VAL A 76 -0.31 14.54 -19.40
C VAL A 76 -0.43 13.92 -20.79
N GLU A 77 0.51 14.27 -21.65
CA GLU A 77 0.59 13.77 -23.03
C GLU A 77 1.04 12.30 -23.09
N LEU A 78 1.86 11.88 -22.13
CA LEU A 78 2.32 10.50 -21.98
C LEU A 78 1.48 9.73 -20.95
N SER A 79 1.82 8.47 -20.71
CA SER A 79 1.17 7.63 -19.70
C SER A 79 1.69 7.94 -18.29
N VAL A 80 0.86 7.67 -17.29
CA VAL A 80 1.24 7.76 -15.87
C VAL A 80 1.70 6.38 -15.38
N SER A 81 2.96 6.28 -14.93
CA SER A 81 3.50 5.05 -14.33
C SER A 81 3.05 4.92 -12.88
N LYS A 82 1.84 4.40 -12.70
CA LYS A 82 1.22 4.26 -11.38
C LYS A 82 0.65 2.86 -11.19
N THR A 83 1.00 2.25 -10.07
CA THR A 83 0.59 0.88 -9.74
C THR A 83 -0.72 0.86 -8.97
N VAL A 84 -1.62 -0.06 -9.34
CA VAL A 84 -2.80 -0.44 -8.57
C VAL A 84 -2.45 -1.68 -7.77
N ASN A 85 -2.42 -1.54 -6.44
CA ASN A 85 -2.19 -2.66 -5.54
C ASN A 85 -3.50 -3.41 -5.30
N LEU A 86 -3.47 -4.71 -5.50
CA LEU A 86 -4.56 -5.63 -5.23
C LEU A 86 -4.19 -6.54 -4.06
N PRO A 87 -5.16 -6.91 -3.20
CA PRO A 87 -4.92 -7.87 -2.13
C PRO A 87 -4.56 -9.25 -2.70
N HIS A 88 -3.94 -10.08 -1.88
CA HIS A 88 -3.57 -11.45 -2.26
C HIS A 88 -4.78 -12.28 -2.73
N SER A 89 -5.95 -12.04 -2.12
CA SER A 89 -7.22 -12.71 -2.46
C SER A 89 -7.84 -12.25 -3.78
N ALA A 90 -7.27 -11.26 -4.47
CA ALA A 90 -7.83 -10.75 -5.72
C ALA A 90 -7.82 -11.80 -6.84
N THR A 91 -8.98 -11.94 -7.47
CA THR A 91 -9.20 -12.90 -8.57
C THR A 91 -8.72 -12.34 -9.90
N THR A 92 -8.61 -13.20 -10.91
CA THR A 92 -8.36 -12.78 -12.30
C THR A 92 -9.44 -11.83 -12.82
N LYS A 93 -10.69 -11.99 -12.37
CA LYS A 93 -11.79 -11.09 -12.70
C LYS A 93 -11.58 -9.70 -12.10
N ASP A 94 -11.09 -9.60 -10.87
CA ASP A 94 -10.79 -8.31 -10.23
C ASP A 94 -9.68 -7.57 -10.99
N VAL A 95 -8.63 -8.30 -11.39
CA VAL A 95 -7.56 -7.77 -12.25
C VAL A 95 -8.14 -7.26 -13.58
N ALA A 96 -8.97 -8.06 -14.25
CA ALA A 96 -9.62 -7.67 -15.51
C ALA A 96 -10.48 -6.41 -15.34
N ASN A 97 -11.24 -6.31 -14.25
CA ASN A 97 -12.06 -5.14 -13.95
C ASN A 97 -11.23 -3.86 -13.81
N VAL A 98 -10.02 -3.94 -13.21
CA VAL A 98 -9.11 -2.78 -13.14
C VAL A 98 -8.70 -2.30 -14.53
N PHE A 99 -8.34 -3.22 -15.44
CA PHE A 99 -8.00 -2.87 -16.82
C PHE A 99 -9.18 -2.26 -17.58
N VAL A 100 -10.37 -2.86 -17.45
CA VAL A 100 -11.61 -2.36 -18.07
C VAL A 100 -11.95 -0.96 -17.54
N LEU A 101 -11.87 -0.76 -16.23
CA LEU A 101 -12.13 0.55 -15.61
C LEU A 101 -11.12 1.60 -16.07
N ALA A 102 -9.84 1.24 -16.18
CA ALA A 102 -8.80 2.14 -16.65
C ALA A 102 -9.02 2.56 -18.10
N TYR A 103 -9.40 1.62 -18.97
CA TYR A 103 -9.76 1.90 -20.35
C TYR A 103 -10.92 2.89 -20.45
N TYR A 104 -12.03 2.64 -19.75
CA TYR A 104 -13.19 3.54 -19.75
C TYR A 104 -12.90 4.90 -19.08
N SER A 105 -11.93 4.96 -18.17
CA SER A 105 -11.51 6.20 -17.51
C SER A 105 -10.52 7.04 -18.35
N GLY A 106 -10.12 6.56 -19.54
CA GLY A 106 -9.20 7.26 -20.44
C GLY A 106 -7.72 7.13 -20.05
N CYS A 107 -7.36 6.16 -19.21
CA CYS A 107 -5.96 5.87 -18.89
C CYS A 107 -5.22 5.31 -20.11
N LYS A 108 -4.04 5.86 -20.43
CA LYS A 108 -3.22 5.39 -21.58
C LYS A 108 -2.47 4.08 -21.28
N GLY A 109 -2.28 3.78 -20.01
CA GLY A 109 -1.71 2.53 -19.52
C GLY A 109 -2.07 2.35 -18.06
N ILE A 110 -1.80 1.17 -17.51
CA ILE A 110 -1.98 0.88 -16.09
C ILE A 110 -1.09 -0.27 -15.68
N THR A 111 -0.61 -0.22 -14.44
CA THR A 111 0.17 -1.31 -13.86
C THR A 111 -0.61 -1.88 -12.69
N VAL A 112 -0.73 -3.20 -12.63
CA VAL A 112 -1.40 -3.91 -11.54
C VAL A 112 -0.35 -4.75 -10.81
N TYR A 113 -0.35 -4.65 -9.49
CA TYR A 113 0.43 -5.51 -8.62
C TYR A 113 -0.52 -6.23 -7.67
N ARG A 114 -0.56 -7.56 -7.75
CA ARG A 114 -1.27 -8.38 -6.78
C ARG A 114 -0.30 -8.80 -5.70
N ASP A 115 -0.68 -8.60 -4.45
CA ASP A 115 0.14 -9.02 -3.32
C ASP A 115 0.42 -10.54 -3.37
N ARG A 116 1.66 -10.91 -2.99
CA ARG A 116 2.25 -12.25 -3.09
C ARG A 116 2.09 -12.89 -4.48
N SER A 117 2.18 -12.09 -5.54
CA SER A 117 2.28 -12.59 -6.92
C SER A 117 3.68 -13.09 -7.30
N ARG A 118 4.69 -12.81 -6.47
CA ARG A 118 6.06 -13.32 -6.58
C ARG A 118 6.46 -13.91 -5.23
N ASP A 119 7.21 -15.01 -5.26
CA ASP A 119 7.67 -15.74 -4.07
C ASP A 119 8.66 -14.90 -3.25
N ASP A 120 9.58 -14.20 -3.92
CA ASP A 120 10.52 -13.29 -3.28
C ASP A 120 10.08 -11.83 -3.43
N GLN A 121 9.69 -11.21 -2.31
CA GLN A 121 9.44 -9.78 -2.20
C GLN A 121 10.54 -9.11 -1.37
N VAL A 122 11.30 -8.20 -1.99
CA VAL A 122 12.34 -7.39 -1.32
C VAL A 122 11.73 -6.33 -0.38
N LEU A 123 10.42 -6.09 -0.47
CA LEU A 123 9.67 -5.18 0.38
C LEU A 123 8.34 -5.81 0.74
N SER A 124 8.28 -6.50 1.88
CA SER A 124 7.04 -6.98 2.47
C SER A 124 6.65 -6.10 3.65
N CYS A 125 5.35 -5.82 3.80
CA CYS A 125 4.85 -5.20 5.03
C CYS A 125 4.72 -6.22 6.18
N GLN A 126 4.77 -7.52 5.87
CA GLN A 126 4.68 -8.59 6.84
C GLN A 126 6.08 -9.13 7.21
N ILE A 127 6.22 -9.55 8.47
CA ILE A 127 7.27 -10.48 8.88
C ILE A 127 7.02 -11.75 8.07
N GLY A 128 8.03 -12.23 7.33
CA GLY A 128 7.92 -13.43 6.50
C GLY A 128 7.24 -14.56 7.27
N CYS A 129 6.11 -15.05 6.75
CA CYS A 129 5.53 -16.29 7.22
C CYS A 129 6.51 -17.39 6.79
N GLU A 130 7.21 -18.00 7.75
CA GLU A 130 8.14 -19.11 7.54
C GLU A 130 7.47 -20.45 7.19
N THR A 131 6.18 -20.46 6.85
CA THR A 131 5.49 -21.68 6.48
C THR A 131 4.86 -21.56 5.10
N CYS A 132 5.55 -22.23 4.16
CA CYS A 132 4.98 -22.88 3.00
C CYS A 132 3.75 -23.73 3.35
#